data_AF-A0A498KM24-F1
#
_entry.id   AF-A0A498KM24-F1
#
_cell.length_a   1.000
_cell.length_b   1.000
_cell.length_c   1.000
_cell.angle_alpha   90.00
_cell.angle_beta   90.00
_cell.angle_gamma   90.00
#
_symmetry.space_group_name_H-M   'P 1'
#
loop_
_entity.id
_entity.type
_entity.pdbx_description
1 polymer ?
#
loop_
_entity_poly.entity_id
_entity_poly.type
_entity_poly.pdbx_seq_one_letter_code
_entity_poly.pdbx_strand_id
1 'polypeptide(L)'
;MAAKHHVIRSISLPSRSHPTTLRVEEELNRLQTSSSCDSTLDSICKSLCGLDELYECVDDLLQMASTQQLLSQHQQKKCMDESLDGSLMRLLDICGITRDAISTIKEHVRDLQSALRR
;
A
#
# COMPACT_ATOMS: atom_id res chain seq x y z
N MET A 1 -3.91 -29.67 46.00
CA MET A 1 -4.70 -29.40 44.78
C MET A 1 -3.81 -28.67 43.79
N ALA A 2 -3.11 -29.40 42.90
CA ALA A 2 -2.19 -28.79 41.93
C ALA A 2 -2.93 -28.53 40.61
N ALA A 3 -3.10 -27.25 40.26
CA ALA A 3 -3.72 -26.85 39.00
C ALA A 3 -2.74 -27.12 37.84
N LYS A 4 -3.16 -28.00 36.92
CA LYS A 4 -2.44 -28.26 35.67
C LYS A 4 -2.59 -27.06 34.74
N HIS A 5 -1.50 -26.32 34.51
CA HIS A 5 -1.42 -25.29 33.47
C HIS A 5 -1.54 -25.95 32.09
N HIS A 6 -2.59 -25.63 31.34
CA HIS A 6 -2.74 -26.07 29.96
C HIS A 6 -2.07 -25.03 29.04
N VAL A 7 -0.87 -25.36 28.54
CA VAL A 7 -0.17 -24.53 27.55
C VAL A 7 -0.78 -24.83 26.19
N ILE A 8 -1.65 -23.94 25.71
CA ILE A 8 -2.13 -23.95 24.33
C ILE A 8 -1.02 -23.35 23.45
N ARG A 9 -0.24 -24.20 22.78
CA ARG A 9 0.68 -23.78 21.71
C ARG A 9 -0.05 -23.87 20.38
N SER A 10 -0.23 -22.74 19.70
CA SER A 10 -0.71 -22.71 18.32
C SER A 10 0.27 -23.43 17.39
N ILE A 11 -0.22 -24.38 16.60
CA ILE A 11 0.56 -25.18 15.63
C ILE A 11 0.43 -24.62 14.20
N SER A 12 0.50 -23.30 14.02
CA SER A 12 0.44 -22.74 12.67
C SER A 12 1.63 -23.26 11.84
N LEU A 13 1.34 -24.06 10.83
CA LEU A 13 2.31 -24.45 9.82
C LEU A 13 2.81 -23.19 9.10
N PRO A 14 4.08 -23.13 8.66
CA PRO A 14 4.56 -22.03 7.85
C PRO A 14 3.66 -21.87 6.63
N SER A 15 3.24 -20.63 6.35
CA SER A 15 2.42 -20.29 5.19
C SER A 15 3.13 -20.76 3.93
N ARG A 16 2.56 -21.72 3.23
CA ARG A 16 3.11 -22.19 1.96
C ARG A 16 2.79 -21.15 0.90
N SER A 17 3.80 -20.72 0.16
CA SER A 17 3.62 -19.80 -0.97
C SER A 17 2.63 -20.38 -1.99
N HIS A 18 1.88 -19.50 -2.66
CA HIS A 18 0.93 -19.91 -3.67
C HIS A 18 1.67 -20.57 -4.84
N PRO A 19 1.11 -21.60 -5.51
CA PRO A 19 1.78 -22.29 -6.61
C PRO A 19 2.29 -21.34 -7.72
N THR A 20 1.54 -20.29 -8.05
CA THR A 20 1.94 -19.30 -9.05
C THR A 20 3.14 -18.46 -8.60
N THR A 21 3.19 -18.05 -7.32
CA THR A 21 4.33 -17.29 -6.79
C THR A 21 5.58 -18.16 -6.66
N LEU A 22 5.42 -19.46 -6.35
CA LEU A 22 6.52 -20.42 -6.35
C LEU A 22 7.11 -20.60 -7.74
N ARG A 23 6.26 -20.74 -8.76
CA ARG A 23 6.70 -20.86 -10.16
C ARG A 23 7.54 -19.66 -10.60
N VAL A 24 7.09 -18.43 -10.29
CA VAL A 24 7.87 -17.21 -10.58
C VAL A 24 9.24 -17.23 -9.88
N GLU A 25 9.29 -17.65 -8.61
CA GLU A 25 10.53 -17.74 -7.85
C GLU A 25 11.48 -18.80 -8.40
N GLU A 26 10.98 -19.95 -8.82
CA GLU A 26 11.76 -21.02 -9.46
C GLU A 26 12.40 -20.54 -10.78
N GLU A 27 11.60 -19.90 -11.64
CA GLU A 27 12.06 -19.35 -12.91
C GLU A 27 13.12 -18.26 -12.75
N LEU A 28 12.93 -17.37 -11.76
CA LEU A 28 13.90 -16.32 -11.44
C LEU A 28 15.23 -16.90 -10.94
N ASN A 29 15.18 -17.89 -10.04
CA ASN A 29 16.37 -18.57 -9.54
C ASN A 29 17.12 -19.30 -10.65
N ARG A 30 16.40 -19.94 -11.58
CA ARG A 30 16.97 -20.64 -12.74
C ARG A 30 17.70 -19.68 -13.69
N LEU A 31 17.17 -18.48 -13.89
CA LEU A 31 17.82 -17.45 -14.70
C LEU A 31 19.06 -16.88 -14.02
N GLN A 32 19.01 -16.64 -12.71
CA GLN A 32 20.17 -16.14 -11.96
C GLN A 32 21.35 -17.11 -11.98
N THR A 33 21.10 -18.42 -11.85
CA THR A 33 22.16 -19.43 -11.94
C THR A 33 22.75 -19.51 -13.35
N SER A 34 21.92 -19.37 -14.39
CA SER A 34 22.35 -19.41 -15.79
C SER A 34 23.22 -18.20 -16.20
N SER A 35 23.00 -17.04 -15.59
CA SER A 35 23.79 -15.83 -15.84
C SER A 35 25.25 -15.89 -15.33
N SER A 36 25.57 -16.87 -14.48
CA SER A 36 26.91 -17.02 -13.88
C SER A 36 27.86 -17.91 -14.70
N CYS A 37 27.41 -18.44 -15.84
CA CYS A 37 28.18 -19.30 -16.74
C CYS A 37 28.81 -18.49 -17.89
N ASP A 38 29.90 -19.01 -18.47
CA ASP A 38 30.58 -18.37 -19.62
C ASP A 38 29.60 -18.04 -20.77
N SER A 39 29.77 -16.84 -21.35
CA SER A 39 28.91 -16.26 -22.37
C SER A 39 29.05 -16.95 -23.73
N THR A 40 28.52 -18.18 -23.83
CA THR A 40 28.36 -18.91 -25.08
C THR A 40 27.05 -18.51 -25.77
N LEU A 41 26.97 -18.61 -27.10
CA LEU A 41 25.73 -18.33 -27.83
C LEU A 41 24.55 -19.22 -27.37
N ASP A 42 24.83 -20.48 -27.03
CA ASP A 42 23.84 -21.42 -26.52
C ASP A 42 23.31 -21.03 -25.13
N SER A 43 24.18 -20.56 -24.23
CA SER A 43 23.74 -20.05 -22.91
C SER A 43 22.93 -18.76 -23.03
N ILE A 44 23.26 -17.90 -24.00
CA ILE A 44 22.45 -16.71 -24.31
C ILE A 44 21.06 -17.12 -24.81
N CYS A 45 20.95 -18.01 -25.79
CA CYS A 45 19.64 -18.50 -26.26
C CYS A 45 18.81 -19.11 -25.13
N LYS A 46 19.41 -19.94 -24.28
CA LYS A 46 18.73 -20.54 -23.12
C LYS A 46 18.25 -19.49 -22.12
N SER A 47 19.05 -18.45 -21.85
CA SER A 47 18.64 -17.36 -20.97
C SER A 47 17.46 -16.56 -21.54
N LEU A 48 17.42 -16.34 -22.86
CA LEU A 48 16.31 -15.66 -23.51
C LEU A 48 15.02 -16.49 -23.48
N CYS A 49 15.11 -17.81 -23.70
CA CYS A 49 13.97 -18.71 -23.51
C CYS A 49 13.46 -18.70 -22.05
N GLY A 50 14.38 -18.72 -21.07
CA GLY A 50 13.99 -18.64 -19.67
C GLY A 50 13.34 -17.31 -19.29
N LEU A 51 13.73 -16.20 -19.92
CA LEU A 51 13.08 -14.90 -19.73
C LEU A 51 11.64 -14.89 -20.26
N ASP A 52 11.41 -15.54 -21.40
CA ASP A 52 10.07 -15.70 -21.97
C ASP A 52 9.16 -16.51 -21.03
N GLU A 53 9.66 -17.64 -20.51
CA GLU A 53 8.95 -18.46 -19.52
C GLU A 53 8.66 -17.68 -18.22
N LEU A 54 9.62 -16.90 -17.73
CA LEU A 54 9.42 -16.04 -16.56
C LEU A 54 8.35 -14.97 -16.83
N TYR A 55 8.34 -14.38 -18.02
CA TYR A 55 7.36 -13.38 -18.42
C TYR A 55 5.94 -13.97 -18.39
N GLU A 56 5.74 -15.16 -18.97
CA GLU A 56 4.46 -15.87 -18.89
C GLU A 56 4.04 -16.15 -17.44
N CYS A 57 4.96 -16.58 -16.58
CA CYS A 57 4.66 -16.84 -15.17
C CYS A 57 4.20 -15.59 -14.41
N VAL A 58 4.81 -14.44 -14.71
CA VAL A 58 4.44 -13.15 -14.11
C VAL A 58 3.11 -12.66 -14.67
N ASP A 59 2.86 -12.81 -15.97
CA ASP A 59 1.59 -12.46 -16.58
C ASP A 59 0.44 -13.29 -15.99
N ASP A 60 0.62 -14.62 -15.86
CA ASP A 60 -0.33 -15.50 -15.17
C ASP A 60 -0.65 -15.01 -13.75
N LEU A 61 0.38 -14.62 -12.98
CA LEU A 61 0.23 -14.10 -11.62
C LEU A 61 -0.55 -12.77 -11.60
N LEU A 62 -0.31 -11.88 -12.55
CA LEU A 62 -0.98 -10.59 -12.67
C LEU A 62 -2.44 -10.74 -13.15
N GLN A 63 -2.73 -11.73 -13.98
CA GLN A 63 -4.08 -12.02 -14.46
C GLN A 63 -4.98 -12.67 -13.40
N MET A 64 -4.41 -13.19 -12.30
CA MET A 64 -5.21 -13.73 -11.20
C MET A 64 -6.15 -12.69 -10.59
N ALA A 65 -7.41 -13.08 -10.39
CA ALA A 65 -8.43 -12.23 -9.77
C ALA A 65 -8.00 -11.69 -8.39
N SER A 66 -7.33 -12.50 -7.58
CA SER A 66 -6.80 -12.08 -6.27
C SER A 66 -5.78 -10.95 -6.38
N THR A 67 -4.89 -11.04 -7.38
CA THR A 67 -3.85 -10.04 -7.64
C THR A 67 -4.49 -8.75 -8.17
N GLN A 68 -5.39 -8.86 -9.15
CA GLN A 68 -6.12 -7.70 -9.69
C GLN A 68 -6.96 -6.99 -8.62
N GLN A 69 -7.63 -7.74 -7.75
CA GLN A 69 -8.39 -7.17 -6.64
C GLN A 69 -7.49 -6.42 -5.66
N LEU A 70 -6.34 -7.00 -5.30
CA LEU A 70 -5.39 -6.35 -4.39
C LEU A 70 -4.82 -5.07 -5.00
N LEU A 71 -4.45 -5.09 -6.28
CA LEU A 71 -3.96 -3.93 -7.02
C LEU A 71 -5.03 -2.84 -7.13
N SER A 72 -6.28 -3.22 -7.41
CA SER A 72 -7.42 -2.29 -7.50
C SER A 72 -7.72 -1.64 -6.15
N GLN A 73 -7.72 -2.42 -5.06
CA GLN A 73 -7.90 -1.91 -3.71
C GLN A 73 -6.78 -0.95 -3.31
N HIS A 74 -5.54 -1.26 -3.67
CA HIS A 74 -4.41 -0.38 -3.42
C HIS A 74 -4.54 0.96 -4.19
N GLN A 75 -4.91 0.92 -5.47
CA GLN A 75 -5.16 2.13 -6.25
C GLN A 75 -6.33 2.96 -5.69
N GLN A 76 -7.43 2.30 -5.33
CA GLN A 76 -8.58 2.96 -4.72
C GLN A 76 -8.19 3.63 -3.41
N LYS A 77 -7.43 2.95 -2.56
CA LYS A 77 -6.93 3.50 -1.28
C LYS A 77 -6.05 4.72 -1.53
N LYS A 78 -5.12 4.65 -2.47
CA LYS A 78 -4.23 5.77 -2.82
C LYS A 78 -5.02 7.00 -3.31
N CYS A 79 -5.94 6.80 -4.25
CA CYS A 79 -6.79 7.87 -4.78
C CYS A 79 -7.68 8.50 -3.68
N MET A 80 -8.22 7.67 -2.78
CA MET A 80 -9.02 8.15 -1.66
C MET A 80 -8.20 8.96 -0.67
N ASP A 81 -6.97 8.53 -0.36
CA ASP A 81 -6.04 9.23 0.54
C ASP A 81 -5.67 10.61 -0.01
N GLU A 82 -5.29 10.69 -1.30
CA GLU A 82 -4.98 11.94 -2.00
C GLU A 82 -6.20 12.90 -2.03
N SER A 83 -7.41 12.38 -2.24
CA SER A 83 -8.64 13.19 -2.24
C SER A 83 -9.06 13.65 -0.84
N LEU A 84 -8.85 12.82 0.19
CA LEU A 84 -9.20 13.16 1.56
C LEU A 84 -8.28 14.26 2.10
N ASP A 85 -6.98 14.18 1.78
CA ASP A 85 -5.99 15.17 2.19
C ASP A 85 -6.36 16.57 1.68
N GLY A 86 -6.69 16.70 0.40
CA GLY A 86 -7.13 17.98 -0.19
C GLY A 86 -8.47 18.50 0.36
N SER A 87 -9.38 17.62 0.75
CA SER A 87 -10.69 18.00 1.31
C SER A 87 -10.58 18.44 2.77
N LEU A 88 -9.74 17.75 3.55
CA LEU A 88 -9.49 18.07 4.96
C LEU A 88 -8.77 19.41 5.10
N MET A 89 -7.77 19.67 4.25
CA MET A 89 -7.05 20.94 4.24
C MET A 89 -8.01 22.12 3.97
N ARG A 90 -8.89 21.99 2.97
CA ARG A 90 -9.91 23.01 2.67
C ARG A 90 -10.86 23.26 3.84
N LEU A 91 -11.26 22.21 4.56
CA LEU A 91 -12.11 22.35 5.75
C LEU A 91 -11.41 23.14 6.85
N LEU A 92 -10.11 22.87 7.09
CA LEU A 92 -9.32 23.60 8.07
C LEU A 92 -9.20 25.09 7.71
N ASP A 93 -9.04 25.42 6.43
CA ASP A 93 -9.03 26.81 5.95
C ASP A 93 -10.37 27.50 6.24
N ILE A 94 -11.50 26.85 5.92
CA ILE A 94 -12.84 27.37 6.20
C ILE A 94 -13.06 27.58 7.71
N CYS A 95 -12.62 26.63 8.54
CA CYS A 95 -12.66 26.76 9.99
C CYS A 95 -11.79 27.92 10.49
N GLY A 96 -10.63 28.13 9.86
CA GLY A 96 -9.75 29.27 10.10
C GLY A 96 -10.47 30.59 9.84
N ILE A 97 -10.99 30.76 8.62
CA ILE A 97 -11.74 31.95 8.20
C ILE A 97 -12.93 32.22 9.14
N THR A 98 -13.67 31.18 9.50
CA THR A 98 -14.83 31.29 10.40
C THR A 98 -14.41 31.79 11.79
N ARG A 99 -13.32 31.24 12.34
CA ARG A 99 -12.79 31.64 13.65
C ARG A 99 -12.31 33.10 13.64
N ASP A 100 -11.68 33.53 12.56
CA ASP A 100 -11.19 34.90 12.41
C ASP A 100 -12.38 35.87 12.32
N ALA A 101 -13.39 35.54 11.51
CA ALA A 101 -14.63 36.32 11.42
C ALA A 101 -15.34 36.46 12.79
N ILE A 102 -15.45 35.36 13.55
CA ILE A 102 -16.00 35.40 14.90
C ILE A 102 -15.17 36.30 15.83
N SER A 103 -13.84 36.26 15.69
CA SER A 103 -12.94 37.09 16.51
C SER A 103 -13.13 38.57 16.21
N THR A 104 -13.23 38.94 14.93
CA THR A 104 -13.54 40.30 14.48
C THR A 104 -14.89 40.78 14.99
N ILE A 105 -15.94 39.94 14.90
CA ILE A 105 -17.27 40.28 15.45
C ILE A 105 -17.20 40.54 16.96
N LYS A 106 -16.46 39.73 17.71
CA LYS A 106 -16.29 39.91 19.16
C LYS A 106 -15.59 41.23 19.50
N GLU A 107 -14.62 41.66 18.69
CA GLU A 107 -13.96 42.94 18.84
C GLU A 107 -14.94 44.10 18.61
N HIS A 108 -15.67 44.09 17.50
CA HIS A 108 -16.68 45.11 17.20
C HIS A 108 -17.76 45.23 18.27
N VAL A 109 -18.22 44.11 18.85
CA VAL A 109 -19.18 44.12 19.96
C VAL A 109 -18.59 44.82 21.19
N ARG A 110 -17.32 44.58 21.51
CA ARG A 110 -16.64 45.25 22.65
C ARG A 110 -16.48 46.74 22.40
N ASP A 111 -16.09 47.13 21.20
CA ASP A 111 -15.93 48.54 20.83
C ASP A 111 -17.25 49.29 20.95
N LEU A 112 -18.35 48.71 20.43
CA LEU A 112 -19.68 49.29 20.54
C LEU A 112 -20.12 49.44 22.02
N GLN A 113 -19.89 48.40 22.84
CA GLN A 113 -20.20 48.45 24.27
C GLN A 113 -19.35 49.48 25.04
N SER A 114 -18.12 49.73 24.59
CA SER A 114 -17.24 50.76 25.15
C SER A 114 -17.72 52.16 24.76
N ALA A 115 -18.12 52.35 23.50
CA ALA A 115 -18.66 53.61 23.00
C ALA A 115 -19.97 53.99 23.70
N LEU A 116 -20.87 53.04 23.97
CA LEU A 116 -22.13 53.31 24.69
C LEU A 116 -21.93 53.65 26.18
N ARG A 117 -20.82 53.22 26.78
CA ARG A 117 -20.50 53.49 28.19
C ARG A 117 -19.82 54.84 28.43
N ARG A 118 -19.35 55.50 27.38
CA ARG A 118 -18.80 56.86 27.42
C ARG A 118 -19.91 57.87 27.21
#